data_AF-A0A432WYM6-F1
#
_entry.id   AF-A0A432WYM6-F1
#
_cell.length_a   1.000
_cell.length_b   1.000
_cell.length_c   1.000
_cell.angle_alpha   90.00
_cell.angle_beta   90.00
_cell.angle_gamma   90.00
#
_symmetry.space_group_name_H-M   'P 1'
#
loop_
_entity.id
_entity.type
_entity.pdbx_description
1 polymer ?
#
loop_
_entity_poly.entity_id
_entity_poly.type
_entity_poly.pdbx_seq_one_letter_code
_entity_poly.pdbx_strand_id
1 'polypeptide(L)' 'MNFCEQIKSYKAKLNVSQRELCELLYGVPHRTLQSWLMGEKTPPDYVCTLVVRRLESILKEREK' A
#
# COMPACT_ATOMS: atom_id res chain seq x y z
N MET A 1 3.75 9.52 11.24
CA MET A 1 3.18 9.19 9.92
C MET A 1 2.21 8.05 10.13
N ASN A 2 0.94 8.22 9.78
CA ASN A 2 -0.07 7.17 9.91
C ASN A 2 0.00 6.19 8.72
N PHE A 3 -0.63 5.02 8.83
CA PHE A 3 -0.60 3.99 7.78
C PHE A 3 -1.12 4.50 6.42
N CYS A 4 -2.15 5.34 6.44
CA CYS A 4 -2.72 5.97 5.25
C CYS A 4 -1.70 6.83 4.49
N GLU A 5 -0.98 7.70 5.21
CA GLU A 5 0.09 8.54 4.67
C GLU A 5 1.23 7.69 4.10
N GLN A 6 1.59 6.60 4.79
CA GLN A 6 2.62 5.68 4.31
C GLN A 6 2.22 5.05 2.98
N ILE A 7 1.03 4.43 2.87
CA ILE A 7 0.59 3.84 1.60
C ILE A 7 0.54 4.89 0.49
N LYS A 8 0.02 6.09 0.77
CA LYS A 8 -0.01 7.18 -0.22
C LYS A 8 1.40 7.53 -0.72
N SER A 9 2.36 7.60 0.19
CA SER A 9 3.76 7.86 -0.16
C SER A 9 4.33 6.75 -1.04
N TYR A 10 4.15 5.47 -0.68
CA TYR A 10 4.63 4.35 -1.50
C TYR A 10 3.93 4.31 -2.87
N LYS A 11 2.63 4.54 -2.94
CA LYS A 11 1.89 4.62 -4.21
C LYS A 11 2.49 5.68 -5.13
N ALA A 12 2.79 6.87 -4.58
CA ALA A 12 3.41 7.96 -5.33
C ALA A 12 4.84 7.62 -5.78
N LYS A 13 5.67 7.05 -4.88
CA LYS A 13 7.04 6.62 -5.19
C LYS A 13 7.10 5.54 -6.27
N LEU A 14 6.17 4.58 -6.22
CA LEU A 14 6.05 3.52 -7.21
C LEU A 14 5.41 4.00 -8.52
N ASN A 15 4.82 5.19 -8.54
CA ASN A 15 4.09 5.75 -9.68
C ASN A 15 3.07 4.76 -10.28
N VAL A 16 2.27 4.13 -9.41
CA VAL A 16 1.24 3.14 -9.79
C VAL A 16 -0.17 3.66 -9.58
N SER A 17 -1.10 3.17 -10.40
CA SER A 17 -2.53 3.34 -10.21
C SER A 17 -3.04 2.61 -8.96
N GLN A 18 -4.25 2.93 -8.51
CA GLN A 18 -4.87 2.18 -7.40
C GLN A 18 -5.12 0.71 -7.77
N ARG A 19 -5.43 0.43 -9.03
CA ARG A 19 -5.65 -0.94 -9.51
C ARG A 19 -4.38 -1.78 -9.43
N GLU A 20 -3.27 -1.26 -9.94
CA GLU A 20 -1.97 -1.93 -9.85
C GLU A 20 -1.55 -2.10 -8.39
N LEU A 21 -1.82 -1.11 -7.53
CA LEU A 21 -1.54 -1.23 -6.11
C LEU A 21 -2.33 -2.37 -5.44
N CYS A 22 -3.60 -2.60 -5.82
CA CYS A 22 -4.36 -3.77 -5.37
C CYS A 22 -3.66 -5.07 -5.77
N GLU A 23 -3.20 -5.17 -7.01
CA GLU A 23 -2.51 -6.36 -7.54
C GLU A 23 -1.17 -6.61 -6.80
N LEU A 24 -0.40 -5.55 -6.57
CA LEU A 24 0.87 -5.61 -5.82
C LEU A 24 0.68 -6.03 -4.36
N LEU A 25 -0.46 -5.69 -3.77
CA LEU A 25 -0.85 -6.04 -2.41
C LEU A 25 -1.68 -7.34 -2.37
N TYR A 26 -1.28 -8.36 -3.13
CA TYR A 26 -1.90 -9.69 -3.14
C TYR A 26 -3.39 -9.69 -3.52
N GLY A 27 -3.83 -8.73 -4.35
CA GLY A 27 -5.23 -8.65 -4.79
C GLY A 27 -6.18 -8.08 -3.74
N VAL A 28 -5.70 -7.22 -2.84
CA VAL A 28 -6.57 -6.51 -1.88
C VAL A 28 -7.76 -5.87 -2.62
N PRO A 29 -9.00 -6.04 -2.14
CA PRO A 29 -10.16 -5.45 -2.78
C PRO A 29 -10.05 -3.92 -2.91
N HIS A 30 -10.46 -3.37 -4.04
CA HIS A 30 -10.37 -1.93 -4.31
C HIS A 30 -11.03 -1.08 -3.21
N ARG A 31 -12.21 -1.50 -2.73
CA ARG A 31 -12.91 -0.85 -1.61
C ARG A 31 -12.06 -0.82 -0.33
N THR A 32 -11.38 -1.92 -0.03
CA THR A 32 -10.52 -2.02 1.15
C THR A 32 -9.33 -1.08 1.05
N LEU A 33 -8.63 -1.09 -0.10
CA LEU A 33 -7.54 -0.16 -0.36
C LEU A 33 -8.00 1.30 -0.32
N GLN A 34 -9.18 1.59 -0.86
CA GLN A 34 -9.78 2.92 -0.85
C GLN A 34 -10.03 3.40 0.59
N SER A 35 -10.65 2.58 1.44
CA SER A 35 -10.85 2.93 2.85
C SER A 35 -9.53 3.13 3.61
N TRP A 36 -8.49 2.35 3.30
CA TRP A 36 -7.14 2.58 3.86
C TRP A 36 -6.55 3.92 3.41
N LEU A 37 -6.67 4.25 2.11
CA LEU A 37 -6.20 5.52 1.54
C LEU A 37 -7.03 6.73 2.00
N MET A 38 -8.29 6.53 2.37
CA MET A 38 -9.12 7.61 2.95
C MET A 38 -8.91 7.76 4.45
N GLY A 39 -8.25 6.79 5.11
CA GLY A 39 -8.10 6.76 6.56
C GLY A 39 -9.38 6.36 7.31
N GLU A 40 -10.41 5.89 6.60
CA GLU A 40 -11.68 5.42 7.16
C GLU A 40 -11.49 4.15 8.00
N LYS A 41 -10.57 3.29 7.56
CA LYS A 41 -10.25 2.03 8.23
C LYS A 41 -8.75 1.85 8.28
N THR A 42 -8.22 1.63 9.48
CA THR A 42 -6.85 1.16 9.66
C THR A 42 -6.89 -0.36 9.84
N PRO A 43 -6.15 -1.14 9.05
CA PRO A 43 -6.10 -2.58 9.26
C PRO A 43 -5.28 -2.90 10.53
N PRO A 44 -5.33 -4.15 11.02
CA PRO A 44 -4.51 -4.56 12.17
C PRO A 44 -3.02 -4.33 11.93
N ASP A 45 -2.25 -4.08 13.01
CA ASP A 45 -0.82 -3.73 12.92
C ASP A 45 0.03 -4.72 12.13
N TYR A 46 -0.26 -6.02 12.24
CA TYR A 46 0.44 -7.04 11.47
C TYR A 46 0.21 -6.88 9.96
N VAL A 47 -1.01 -6.51 9.54
CA VAL A 47 -1.34 -6.24 8.13
C VAL A 47 -0.63 -4.97 7.67
N CYS A 48 -0.62 -3.92 8.49
CA CYS A 48 0.14 -2.69 8.20
C CYS A 48 1.62 -3.03 7.92
N THR A 49 2.22 -3.85 8.78
CA THR A 49 3.61 -4.29 8.66
C THR A 49 3.85 -5.09 7.38
N LEU A 50 2.97 -6.02 7.04
CA LEU A 50 3.08 -6.83 5.82
C LEU A 50 2.97 -5.98 4.56
N VAL A 51 2.02 -5.04 4.54
CA VAL A 51 1.80 -4.14 3.39
C VAL A 51 3.03 -3.25 3.18
N VAL A 52 3.54 -2.62 4.25
CA VAL A 52 4.73 -1.76 4.15
C VAL A 52 5.94 -2.55 3.67
N ARG A 53 6.23 -3.71 4.27
CA ARG A 53 7.35 -4.57 3.85
C ARG A 53 7.25 -5.01 2.39
N ARG A 54 6.03 -5.31 1.92
CA ARG A 54 5.81 -5.69 0.52
C ARG A 54 6.12 -4.52 -0.42
N LEU A 55 5.63 -3.32 -0.11
CA LEU A 55 5.88 -2.12 -0.91
C LEU A 55 7.36 -1.73 -0.93
N GLU A 56 8.06 -1.89 0.19
CA GLU A 56 9.51 -1.69 0.26
C GLU A 56 10.29 -2.70 -0.59
N SER A 57 9.90 -3.98 -0.59
CA SER A 57 10.51 -4.99 -1.47
C SER A 57 10.38 -4.59 -2.93
N ILE A 58 9.17 -4.22 -3.36
CA ILE A 58 8.90 -3.82 -4.75
C ILE A 58 9.69 -2.57 -5.13
N LEU A 59 9.81 -1.60 -4.22
CA LEU A 59 10.60 -0.39 -4.48
C LEU A 59 12.07 -0.74 -4.72
N LYS A 60 12.65 -1.59 -3.86
CA LYS A 60 14.03 -2.07 -4.00
C LYS A 60 14.26 -2.88 -5.27
N GLU A 61 13.27 -3.66 -5.68
CA GLU A 61 13.30 -4.42 -6.94
C GLU A 61 13.32 -3.51 -8.17
N ARG A 62 12.73 -2.31 -8.10
CA ARG A 62 12.71 -1.33 -9.20
C ARG A 62 13.90 -0.39 -9.24
N GLU A 63 14.57 -0.18 -8.11
CA GLU A 63 15.80 0.61 -8.02
C GLU A 63 17.03 -0.16 -8.53
N LYS A 64 16.89 -1.46 -8.78
CA LYS A 64 17.94 -2.38 -9.22
C LYS A 64 17.92 -2.56 -10.73
#